data_AF-A0A2A2JSI2-F1
#
_entry.id   AF-A0A2A2JSI2-F1
#
_cell.length_a   1.000
_cell.length_b   1.000
_cell.length_c   1.000
_cell.angle_alpha   90.00
_cell.angle_beta   90.00
_cell.angle_gamma   90.00
#
_symmetry.space_group_name_H-M   'P 1'
#
loop_
_entity.id
_entity.type
_entity.pdbx_description
1 polymer ?
#
loop_
_entity_poly.entity_id
_entity_poly.type
_entity_poly.pdbx_seq_one_letter_code
_entity_poly.pdbx_strand_id
1 'polypeptide(L)'
;MILDELPLELMREVLLDLSTVDIIQTVKCTRRLYHFAKADRALGRRLRNRIFNFCLRLGKNKVFADCGEPILCLYLDASFREKRGAMTRWRISSFIFWFEGGCKCGYGRTPKIEPGLLDHPSFLYDRHLLGAFDTGSRLIINNGSLDDAIINCAKLFNILMKFCVVRRLELVLYNSGDHKWDKMNAFFNANPPDLRIQPYVSIDSAINLDDFLTGSIFSNGKSRDFL
;
A
#
# COMPACT_ATOMS: atom_id res chain seq x y z
N MET A 1 -23.03 11.54 19.02
CA MET A 1 -22.41 11.29 17.70
C MET A 1 -23.13 10.09 17.11
N ILE A 2 -23.66 10.18 15.89
CA ILE A 2 -24.64 9.20 15.34
C ILE A 2 -24.14 7.75 15.40
N LEU A 3 -22.84 7.50 15.17
CA LEU A 3 -22.28 6.14 15.22
C LEU A 3 -22.42 5.47 16.60
N ASP A 4 -22.47 6.26 17.68
CA ASP A 4 -22.57 5.74 19.05
C ASP A 4 -23.97 5.24 19.38
N GLU A 5 -24.97 5.53 18.55
CA GLU A 5 -26.36 5.08 18.72
C GLU A 5 -26.69 3.86 17.85
N LEU A 6 -25.80 3.50 16.92
CA LEU A 6 -26.01 2.37 16.03
C LEU A 6 -25.89 1.01 16.75
N PRO A 7 -26.59 -0.03 16.26
CA PRO A 7 -26.29 -1.42 16.57
C PRO A 7 -24.81 -1.76 16.36
N LEU A 8 -24.28 -2.70 17.13
CA LEU A 8 -22.85 -3.05 17.11
C LEU A 8 -22.40 -3.51 15.73
N GLU A 9 -23.27 -4.19 15.00
CA GLU A 9 -23.03 -4.71 13.65
C GLU A 9 -22.83 -3.58 12.65
N LEU A 10 -23.74 -2.60 12.63
CA LEU A 10 -23.65 -1.44 11.73
C LEU A 10 -22.48 -0.53 12.11
N MET A 11 -22.23 -0.35 13.40
CA MET A 11 -21.06 0.39 13.89
C MET A 11 -19.76 -0.29 13.43
N ARG A 12 -19.69 -1.63 13.45
CA ARG A 12 -18.54 -2.38 12.95
C ARG A 12 -18.32 -2.16 11.47
N GLU A 13 -19.37 -2.30 10.66
CA GLU A 13 -19.29 -2.15 9.20
C GLU A 13 -18.81 -0.75 8.81
N VAL A 14 -19.41 0.29 9.41
CA VAL A 14 -19.01 1.68 9.14
C VAL A 14 -17.57 1.92 9.55
N LEU A 15 -17.16 1.48 10.75
CA LEU A 15 -15.77 1.66 11.20
C LEU A 15 -14.77 0.87 10.34
N LEU A 16 -15.13 -0.30 9.82
CA LEU A 16 -14.23 -1.08 8.96
C LEU A 16 -14.06 -0.49 7.57
N ASP A 17 -15.03 0.30 7.09
CA ASP A 17 -14.92 0.99 5.80
C ASP A 17 -14.01 2.24 5.86
N LEU A 18 -13.85 2.83 7.05
CA LEU A 18 -12.95 3.96 7.27
C LEU A 18 -11.47 3.59 7.08
N SER A 19 -10.63 4.58 6.80
CA SER A 19 -9.19 4.41 6.83
C SER A 19 -8.67 4.24 8.26
N THR A 20 -7.48 3.67 8.43
CA THR A 20 -6.93 3.40 9.76
C THR A 20 -6.75 4.68 10.56
N VAL A 21 -6.38 5.78 9.90
CA VAL A 21 -6.26 7.09 10.57
C VAL A 21 -7.63 7.59 11.03
N ASP A 22 -8.66 7.48 10.18
CA ASP A 22 -10.01 7.92 10.53
C ASP A 22 -10.65 7.04 11.60
N ILE A 23 -10.37 5.73 11.61
CA ILE A 23 -10.75 4.85 12.71
C ILE A 23 -10.12 5.38 14.01
N ILE A 24 -8.80 5.60 14.04
CA ILE A 24 -8.09 6.08 15.23
C ILE A 24 -8.68 7.40 15.73
N GLN A 25 -9.02 8.32 14.84
CA GLN A 25 -9.62 9.60 15.21
C GLN A 25 -11.06 9.41 15.72
N THR A 26 -11.86 8.62 15.03
CA THR A 26 -13.29 8.36 15.34
C THR A 26 -13.45 7.62 16.66
N VAL A 27 -12.68 6.56 16.90
CA VAL A 27 -12.83 5.75 18.12
C VAL A 27 -12.37 6.49 19.38
N LYS A 28 -11.63 7.59 19.25
CA LYS A 28 -11.24 8.47 20.36
C LYS A 28 -12.35 9.43 20.77
N CYS A 29 -13.40 9.60 19.97
CA CYS A 29 -14.47 10.55 20.26
C CYS A 29 -15.33 10.14 21.47
N THR A 30 -15.56 8.83 21.71
CA THR A 30 -16.34 8.34 22.85
C THR A 30 -15.69 7.10 23.49
N ARG A 31 -15.95 6.90 24.79
CA ARG A 31 -15.49 5.71 25.51
C ARG A 31 -16.08 4.42 24.92
N ARG A 32 -17.36 4.43 24.53
CA ARG A 32 -18.05 3.25 23.99
C ARG A 32 -17.40 2.77 22.69
N LEU A 33 -17.12 3.67 21.74
CA LEU A 33 -16.41 3.31 20.51
C LEU A 33 -15.01 2.76 20.78
N TYR A 34 -14.27 3.42 21.67
CA TYR A 34 -12.92 2.98 22.02
C TYR A 34 -12.93 1.55 22.56
N HIS A 35 -13.81 1.25 23.51
CA HIS A 35 -13.93 -0.09 24.09
C HIS A 35 -14.44 -1.11 23.07
N PHE A 36 -15.43 -0.74 22.25
CA PHE A 36 -15.96 -1.58 21.19
C PHE A 36 -14.88 -1.96 20.17
N ALA A 37 -14.18 -0.98 19.60
CA ALA A 37 -13.14 -1.22 18.60
C ALA A 37 -11.94 -1.99 19.16
N LYS A 38 -11.64 -1.83 20.46
CA LYS A 38 -10.59 -2.60 21.14
C LYS A 38 -10.99 -4.06 21.37
N ALA A 39 -12.27 -4.32 21.63
CA ALA A 39 -12.81 -5.67 21.84
C ALA A 39 -13.02 -6.43 20.51
N ASP A 40 -13.37 -5.73 19.43
CA ASP A 40 -13.52 -6.34 18.10
C ASP A 40 -12.16 -6.77 17.52
N ARG A 41 -12.12 -7.98 16.95
CA ARG A 41 -10.88 -8.59 16.46
C ARG A 41 -10.29 -7.86 15.26
N ALA A 42 -11.13 -7.37 14.34
CA ALA A 42 -10.68 -6.74 13.09
C ALA A 42 -10.28 -5.28 13.36
N LEU A 43 -11.15 -4.52 14.04
CA LEU A 43 -10.85 -3.14 14.46
C LEU A 43 -9.64 -3.10 15.40
N GLY A 44 -9.56 -4.03 16.36
CA GLY A 44 -8.42 -4.15 17.26
C GLY A 44 -7.11 -4.54 16.56
N ARG A 45 -7.17 -5.14 15.36
CA ARG A 45 -5.97 -5.32 14.51
C ARG A 45 -5.59 -4.02 13.82
N ARG A 46 -6.53 -3.27 13.27
CA ARG A 46 -6.26 -1.97 12.63
C ARG A 46 -5.75 -0.92 13.61
N LEU A 47 -6.23 -0.95 14.86
CA LEU A 47 -5.77 -0.08 15.95
C LEU A 47 -4.39 -0.43 16.53
N ARG A 48 -3.83 -1.60 16.19
CA ARG A 48 -2.43 -1.89 16.50
C ARG A 48 -1.55 -1.08 15.54
N ASN A 49 -1.41 0.22 15.84
CA ASN A 49 -0.66 1.22 15.08
C ASN A 49 0.58 0.63 14.38
N ARG A 50 0.45 0.35 13.09
CA ARG A 50 1.58 0.01 12.25
C ARG A 50 1.98 1.27 11.52
N ILE A 51 3.07 1.85 11.98
CA ILE A 51 3.73 2.94 11.28
C ILE A 51 4.59 2.31 10.20
N PHE A 52 4.29 2.63 8.94
CA PHE A 52 5.01 2.09 7.79
C PHE A 52 5.86 3.15 7.10
N ASN A 53 6.98 2.71 6.53
CA ASN A 53 7.64 3.40 5.43
C ASN A 53 7.40 2.61 4.14
N PHE A 54 6.84 3.28 3.14
CA PHE A 54 6.59 2.72 1.82
C PHE A 54 7.62 3.22 0.82
N CYS A 55 8.04 2.34 -0.09
CA CYS A 55 8.86 2.68 -1.24
C CYS A 55 8.20 2.09 -2.49
N LEU A 56 7.73 2.96 -3.37
CA LEU A 56 7.20 2.60 -4.68
C LEU A 56 8.31 2.83 -5.71
N ARG A 57 8.65 1.79 -6.47
CA ARG A 57 9.71 1.85 -7.49
C ARG A 57 9.17 1.47 -8.85
N LEU A 58 9.24 2.41 -9.80
CA LEU A 58 8.78 2.22 -11.18
C LEU A 58 9.96 2.20 -12.14
N GLY A 59 9.95 1.26 -13.09
CA GLY A 59 10.95 1.22 -14.15
C GLY A 59 12.23 0.45 -13.84
N LYS A 60 12.29 -0.25 -12.69
CA LYS A 60 13.46 -1.06 -12.33
C LYS A 60 13.49 -2.38 -13.11
N ASN A 61 14.49 -2.54 -13.96
CA ASN A 61 14.79 -3.84 -14.57
C ASN A 61 15.51 -4.73 -13.57
N LYS A 62 15.15 -6.01 -13.53
CA LYS A 62 15.92 -7.04 -12.86
C LYS A 62 16.33 -8.10 -13.88
N VAL A 63 17.63 -8.25 -14.08
CA VAL A 63 18.20 -9.35 -14.85
C VAL A 63 18.35 -10.55 -13.92
N PHE A 64 17.92 -11.72 -14.37
CA PHE A 64 18.17 -12.96 -13.65
C PHE A 64 19.45 -13.61 -14.11
N ALA A 65 20.26 -14.07 -13.16
CA ALA A 65 21.52 -14.76 -13.44
C ALA A 65 21.32 -16.02 -14.28
N ASP A 66 20.18 -16.73 -14.10
CA ASP A 66 19.97 -18.05 -14.69
C ASP A 66 19.52 -18.03 -16.15
N CYS A 67 18.91 -16.93 -16.63
CA CYS A 67 18.46 -16.82 -18.01
C CYS A 67 18.92 -15.56 -18.74
N GLY A 68 19.58 -14.62 -18.07
CA GLY A 68 20.07 -13.37 -18.67
C GLY A 68 18.97 -12.40 -19.13
N GLU A 69 17.71 -12.80 -19.10
CA GLU A 69 16.59 -12.00 -19.55
C GLU A 69 16.24 -10.90 -18.54
N PRO A 70 16.22 -9.61 -18.95
CA PRO A 70 15.73 -8.53 -18.12
C PRO A 70 14.21 -8.62 -17.99
N ILE A 71 13.72 -8.69 -16.75
CA ILE A 71 12.30 -8.47 -16.47
C ILE A 71 12.14 -7.08 -15.88
N LEU A 72 11.25 -6.33 -16.50
CA LEU A 72 10.76 -5.08 -15.95
C LEU A 72 9.83 -5.39 -14.78
N CYS A 73 10.22 -4.96 -13.57
CA CYS A 73 9.46 -5.20 -12.36
C CYS A 73 8.97 -3.87 -11.76
N LEU A 74 7.71 -3.84 -11.33
CA LEU A 74 7.23 -2.81 -10.40
C LEU A 74 7.38 -3.34 -8.98
N TYR A 75 7.94 -2.53 -8.09
CA TYR A 75 8.10 -2.89 -6.70
C TYR A 75 7.31 -1.95 -5.81
N LEU A 76 6.56 -2.54 -4.88
CA LEU A 76 6.01 -1.85 -3.74
C LEU A 76 6.61 -2.49 -2.50
N ASP A 77 7.55 -1.81 -1.85
CA ASP A 77 8.16 -2.23 -0.60
C ASP A 77 7.47 -1.52 0.56
N ALA A 78 7.19 -2.26 1.63
CA ALA A 78 6.62 -1.73 2.86
C ALA A 78 7.44 -2.21 4.05
N SER A 79 7.96 -1.27 4.81
CA SER A 79 8.69 -1.55 6.05
C SER A 79 7.90 -1.10 7.26
N PHE A 80 7.87 -1.91 8.32
CA PHE A 80 7.20 -1.55 9.58
C PHE A 80 8.00 -1.98 10.78
N ARG A 81 7.78 -1.28 11.89
CA ARG A 81 8.36 -1.63 13.19
C ARG A 81 7.52 -2.71 13.87
N GLU A 82 8.12 -3.87 14.10
CA GLU A 82 7.57 -4.91 14.97
C GLU A 82 8.26 -4.83 16.34
N LYS A 83 7.48 -4.78 17.42
CA LYS A 83 7.98 -5.00 18.78
C LYS A 83 7.76 -6.45 19.17
N ARG A 84 8.82 -7.19 19.47
CA ARG A 84 8.77 -8.53 20.09
C ARG A 84 9.53 -8.48 21.41
N GLY A 85 8.78 -8.48 22.52
CA GLY A 85 9.37 -8.27 23.85
C GLY A 85 10.09 -6.92 23.93
N ALA A 86 11.35 -6.93 24.36
CA ALA A 86 12.19 -5.72 24.47
C ALA A 86 12.85 -5.29 23.15
N MET A 87 12.79 -6.09 22.08
CA MET A 87 13.44 -5.77 20.80
C MET A 87 12.47 -5.12 19.80
N THR A 88 12.94 -4.08 19.12
CA THR A 88 12.26 -3.48 17.97
C THR A 88 13.04 -3.83 16.70
N ARG A 89 12.38 -4.48 15.72
CA ARG A 89 12.99 -4.78 14.41
C ARG A 89 12.15 -4.21 13.29
N TRP A 90 12.81 -3.83 12.20
CA TRP A 90 12.12 -3.51 10.96
C TRP A 90 11.89 -4.79 10.17
N ARG A 91 10.63 -5.04 9.81
CA ARG A 91 10.29 -6.03 8.78
C ARG A 91 10.05 -5.32 7.47
N ILE A 92 10.33 -6.02 6.37
CA ILE A 92 10.12 -5.54 5.02
C ILE A 92 9.26 -6.58 4.30
N SER A 93 8.17 -6.13 3.71
CA SER A 93 7.40 -6.88 2.73
C SER A 93 7.60 -6.27 1.36
N SER A 94 7.71 -7.11 0.33
CA SER A 94 7.96 -6.67 -1.04
C SER A 94 6.92 -7.28 -1.98
N PHE A 95 6.21 -6.45 -2.72
CA PHE A 95 5.26 -6.86 -3.74
C PHE A 95 5.88 -6.61 -5.11
N ILE A 96 5.94 -7.66 -5.92
CA ILE A 96 6.56 -7.63 -7.24
C ILE A 96 5.47 -7.89 -8.27
N PHE A 97 5.26 -6.94 -9.17
CA PHE A 97 4.28 -7.07 -10.24
C PHE A 97 4.97 -7.54 -11.51
N TRP A 98 4.56 -8.72 -11.98
CA TRP A 98 5.03 -9.36 -13.19
C TRP A 98 3.98 -9.29 -14.28
N PHE A 99 4.41 -9.32 -15.54
CA PHE A 99 3.52 -9.44 -16.68
C PHE A 99 4.03 -10.51 -17.66
N GLU A 100 3.16 -10.99 -18.55
CA GLU A 100 3.50 -12.05 -19.50
C GLU A 100 4.63 -11.62 -20.45
N GLY A 101 5.48 -12.58 -20.84
CA GLY A 101 6.64 -12.37 -21.72
C GLY A 101 8.01 -12.35 -21.01
N GLY A 102 8.07 -12.23 -19.68
CA GLY A 102 9.31 -12.27 -18.90
C GLY A 102 9.76 -13.67 -18.45
N CYS A 103 11.07 -13.90 -18.34
CA CYS A 103 11.67 -15.15 -17.86
C CYS A 103 11.34 -15.49 -16.38
N LYS A 104 10.58 -16.54 -16.10
CA LYS A 104 10.09 -16.86 -14.73
C LYS A 104 11.12 -17.53 -13.79
N CYS A 105 12.42 -17.48 -14.10
CA CYS A 105 13.43 -18.14 -13.27
C CYS A 105 13.62 -17.43 -11.91
N GLY A 106 14.19 -18.11 -10.91
CA GLY A 106 14.57 -17.49 -9.61
C GLY A 106 13.49 -17.27 -8.54
N TYR A 107 12.19 -17.50 -8.80
CA TYR A 107 11.13 -17.28 -7.78
C TYR A 107 10.13 -18.43 -7.58
N GLY A 108 10.47 -19.67 -7.97
CA GLY A 108 9.56 -20.83 -7.89
C GLY A 108 8.92 -21.10 -6.51
N ARG A 109 9.51 -20.61 -5.41
CA ARG A 109 8.98 -20.75 -4.03
C ARG A 109 8.24 -19.52 -3.48
N THR A 110 8.12 -18.44 -4.25
CA THR A 110 7.46 -17.22 -3.76
C THR A 110 5.95 -17.34 -3.95
N PRO A 111 5.13 -17.03 -2.93
CA PRO A 111 3.68 -17.07 -3.05
C PRO A 111 3.19 -16.11 -4.14
N LYS A 112 2.24 -16.60 -4.95
CA LYS A 112 1.63 -15.86 -6.04
C LYS A 112 0.23 -15.42 -5.66
N ILE A 113 -0.12 -14.19 -6.01
CA ILE A 113 -1.45 -13.62 -5.81
C ILE A 113 -2.03 -13.37 -7.21
N GLU A 114 -3.26 -13.83 -7.43
CA GLU A 114 -3.98 -13.56 -8.67
C GLU A 114 -4.40 -12.08 -8.73
N PRO A 115 -4.29 -11.42 -9.89
CA PRO A 115 -4.56 -10.00 -10.03
C PRO A 115 -6.01 -9.64 -9.72
N GLY A 116 -6.97 -10.50 -10.10
CA GLY A 116 -8.40 -10.32 -9.82
C GLY A 116 -8.74 -10.27 -8.33
N LEU A 117 -7.83 -10.72 -7.45
CA LEU A 117 -8.02 -10.55 -6.01
C LEU A 117 -8.09 -9.08 -5.61
N LEU A 118 -7.44 -8.18 -6.35
CA LEU A 118 -7.40 -6.73 -6.09
C LEU A 118 -8.69 -5.99 -6.47
N ASP A 119 -9.65 -6.68 -7.10
CA ASP A 119 -10.96 -6.11 -7.48
C ASP A 119 -12.01 -6.32 -6.39
N HIS A 120 -11.69 -7.05 -5.32
CA HIS A 120 -12.62 -7.34 -4.24
C HIS A 120 -12.65 -6.25 -3.15
N PRO A 121 -13.71 -6.19 -2.33
CA PRO A 121 -13.83 -5.24 -1.23
C PRO A 121 -12.68 -5.30 -0.21
N SER A 122 -12.41 -4.14 0.41
CA SER A 122 -11.26 -3.91 1.28
C SER A 122 -11.14 -4.91 2.45
N PHE A 123 -12.27 -5.32 3.03
CA PHE A 123 -12.32 -6.23 4.18
C PHE A 123 -11.77 -7.64 3.90
N LEU A 124 -11.70 -8.07 2.63
CA LEU A 124 -11.11 -9.37 2.25
C LEU A 124 -9.57 -9.36 2.32
N TYR A 125 -8.97 -8.17 2.26
CA TYR A 125 -7.51 -8.00 2.33
C TYR A 125 -6.95 -8.03 3.75
N ASP A 126 -7.81 -7.80 4.74
CA ASP A 126 -7.44 -7.74 6.15
C ASP A 126 -6.85 -9.08 6.66
N ARG A 127 -7.19 -10.21 6.03
CA ARG A 127 -6.66 -11.53 6.39
C ARG A 127 -5.45 -11.95 5.55
N HIS A 128 -5.52 -11.75 4.25
CA HIS A 128 -4.52 -12.26 3.30
C HIS A 128 -3.36 -11.29 3.09
N LEU A 129 -3.68 -10.01 2.86
CA LEU A 129 -2.71 -8.98 2.54
C LEU A 129 -2.01 -8.48 3.81
N LEU A 130 -2.75 -8.11 4.86
CA LEU A 130 -2.17 -7.77 6.16
C LEU A 130 -1.37 -8.92 6.80
N GLY A 131 -1.79 -10.16 6.56
CA GLY A 131 -1.03 -11.34 6.99
C GLY A 131 0.36 -11.39 6.34
N ALA A 132 0.45 -11.12 5.04
CA ALA A 132 1.72 -11.07 4.33
C ALA A 132 2.61 -9.86 4.75
N PHE A 133 2.00 -8.75 5.17
CA PHE A 133 2.73 -7.68 5.86
C PHE A 133 3.29 -8.20 7.19
N ASP A 134 2.46 -8.77 8.05
CA ASP A 134 2.87 -9.23 9.38
C ASP A 134 4.04 -10.21 9.35
N THR A 135 4.09 -11.05 8.32
CA THR A 135 5.16 -12.03 8.17
C THR A 135 6.43 -11.47 7.53
N GLY A 136 6.39 -10.28 6.91
CA GLY A 136 7.52 -9.74 6.14
C GLY A 136 7.76 -10.51 4.85
N SER A 137 6.68 -10.94 4.19
CA SER A 137 6.78 -11.82 3.02
C SER A 137 7.09 -11.05 1.73
N ARG A 138 7.73 -11.75 0.80
CA ARG A 138 7.78 -11.35 -0.61
C ARG A 138 6.61 -12.01 -1.35
N LEU A 139 5.92 -11.23 -2.18
CA LEU A 139 4.76 -11.67 -2.95
C LEU A 139 4.91 -11.30 -4.42
N ILE A 140 4.44 -12.19 -5.30
CA ILE A 140 4.43 -11.97 -6.74
C ILE A 140 2.99 -11.87 -7.22
N ILE A 141 2.68 -10.82 -7.96
CA ILE A 141 1.38 -10.61 -8.61
C ILE A 141 1.61 -10.75 -10.11
N ASN A 142 1.02 -11.78 -10.71
CA ASN A 142 1.11 -12.00 -12.16
C ASN A 142 0.02 -11.21 -12.86
N ASN A 143 0.35 -10.58 -13.96
CA ASN A 143 -0.56 -9.76 -14.76
C ASN A 143 -0.48 -10.19 -16.22
N GLY A 144 -1.53 -9.94 -17.00
CA GLY A 144 -1.55 -10.25 -18.43
C GLY A 144 -0.62 -9.31 -19.21
N SER A 145 -0.63 -8.02 -18.85
CA SER A 145 0.14 -6.97 -19.53
C SER A 145 0.88 -6.05 -18.57
N LEU A 146 1.78 -5.21 -19.12
CA LEU A 146 2.44 -4.14 -18.36
C LEU A 146 1.40 -3.15 -17.79
N ASP A 147 0.36 -2.85 -18.55
CA ASP A 147 -0.71 -1.94 -18.13
C ASP A 147 -1.47 -2.51 -16.93
N ASP A 148 -1.82 -3.80 -17.00
CA ASP A 148 -2.44 -4.49 -15.87
C ASP A 148 -1.54 -4.47 -14.64
N ALA A 149 -0.23 -4.69 -14.81
CA ALA A 149 0.73 -4.62 -13.72
C ALA A 149 0.78 -3.23 -13.07
N ILE A 150 0.76 -2.16 -13.87
CA ILE A 150 0.74 -0.77 -13.37
C ILE A 150 -0.55 -0.50 -12.60
N ILE A 151 -1.70 -0.85 -13.16
CA ILE A 151 -3.00 -0.61 -12.53
C ILE A 151 -3.16 -1.44 -11.24
N ASN A 152 -2.75 -2.70 -11.25
CA ASN A 152 -2.80 -3.53 -10.05
C ASN A 152 -1.81 -3.06 -8.97
N CYS A 153 -0.67 -2.49 -9.37
CA CYS A 153 0.23 -1.81 -8.43
C CYS A 153 -0.45 -0.61 -7.77
N ALA A 154 -1.14 0.21 -8.55
CA ALA A 154 -1.88 1.37 -8.06
C ALA A 154 -3.07 0.99 -7.15
N LYS A 155 -3.82 -0.05 -7.52
CA LYS A 155 -4.90 -0.61 -6.67
C LYS A 155 -4.36 -1.09 -5.34
N LEU A 156 -3.28 -1.89 -5.36
CA LEU A 156 -2.66 -2.36 -4.12
C LEU A 156 -2.18 -1.17 -3.29
N PHE A 157 -1.48 -0.20 -3.89
CA PHE A 157 -1.05 1.00 -3.20
C PHE A 157 -2.21 1.70 -2.45
N ASN A 158 -3.32 1.96 -3.15
CA ASN A 158 -4.51 2.58 -2.55
C ASN A 158 -5.08 1.77 -1.38
N ILE A 159 -5.18 0.45 -1.54
CA ILE A 159 -5.60 -0.46 -0.48
C ILE A 159 -4.70 -0.26 0.74
N LEU A 160 -3.38 -0.27 0.57
CA LEU A 160 -2.43 -0.14 1.67
C LEU A 160 -2.53 1.20 2.38
N MET A 161 -2.75 2.30 1.65
CA MET A 161 -2.92 3.63 2.27
C MET A 161 -4.14 3.66 3.20
N LYS A 162 -5.20 2.89 2.91
CA LYS A 162 -6.36 2.78 3.82
C LYS A 162 -6.03 2.00 5.09
N PHE A 163 -5.20 0.96 5.02
CA PHE A 163 -4.94 0.07 6.16
C PHE A 163 -3.80 0.51 7.07
N CYS A 164 -2.93 1.41 6.61
CA CYS A 164 -1.65 1.70 7.25
C CYS A 164 -1.54 3.17 7.67
N VAL A 165 -0.87 3.43 8.80
CA VAL A 165 -0.40 4.79 9.10
C VAL A 165 0.94 4.99 8.40
N VAL A 166 0.96 5.82 7.37
CA VAL A 166 2.18 6.06 6.58
C VAL A 166 2.99 7.18 7.21
N ARG A 167 4.23 6.87 7.60
CA ARG A 167 5.19 7.86 8.12
C ARG A 167 6.11 8.41 7.05
N ARG A 168 6.49 7.57 6.10
CA ARG A 168 7.36 7.94 4.99
C ARG A 168 6.87 7.25 3.74
N LEU A 169 6.78 8.01 2.67
CA LEU A 169 6.53 7.50 1.33
C LEU A 169 7.69 7.94 0.45
N GLU A 170 8.35 6.98 -0.19
CA GLU A 170 9.40 7.21 -1.17
C GLU A 170 8.92 6.74 -2.54
N LEU A 171 9.02 7.62 -3.53
CA LEU A 171 8.71 7.32 -4.92
C LEU A 171 10.00 7.36 -5.72
N VAL A 172 10.38 6.23 -6.32
CA VAL A 172 11.59 6.09 -7.13
C VAL A 172 11.21 5.82 -8.58
N LEU A 173 11.63 6.70 -9.47
CA LEU A 173 11.42 6.59 -10.91
C LEU A 173 12.76 6.36 -11.58
N TYR A 174 12.89 5.18 -12.19
CA TYR A 174 14.04 4.84 -13.02
C TYR A 174 13.84 5.37 -14.45
N ASN A 175 14.89 5.46 -15.28
CA ASN A 175 14.92 5.87 -16.71
C ASN A 175 13.79 5.37 -17.66
N SER A 176 12.96 4.40 -17.25
CA SER A 176 11.77 3.95 -18.00
C SER A 176 10.45 4.22 -17.27
N GLY A 177 10.45 5.10 -16.27
CA GLY A 177 9.38 5.30 -15.29
C GLY A 177 8.24 6.18 -15.78
N ASP A 178 8.50 7.07 -16.75
CA ASP A 178 7.62 8.19 -17.09
C ASP A 178 6.24 7.72 -17.60
N HIS A 179 6.21 6.91 -18.65
CA HIS A 179 4.95 6.35 -19.17
C HIS A 179 4.19 5.47 -18.15
N LYS A 180 4.91 4.89 -17.18
CA LYS A 180 4.31 4.08 -16.12
C LYS A 180 3.66 4.99 -15.07
N TRP A 181 4.36 6.08 -14.75
CA TRP A 181 3.87 7.12 -13.87
C TRP A 181 2.61 7.73 -14.44
N ASP A 182 2.56 8.10 -15.72
CA ASP A 182 1.38 8.73 -16.33
C ASP A 182 0.11 7.88 -16.17
N LYS A 183 0.22 6.58 -16.44
CA LYS A 183 -0.90 5.63 -16.27
C LYS A 183 -1.30 5.47 -14.80
N MET A 184 -0.31 5.34 -13.92
CA MET A 184 -0.54 5.23 -12.48
C MET A 184 -1.15 6.51 -11.88
N ASN A 185 -0.71 7.67 -12.36
CA ASN A 185 -1.18 8.99 -11.98
C ASN A 185 -2.61 9.22 -12.46
N ALA A 186 -2.95 8.81 -13.68
CA ALA A 186 -4.34 8.83 -14.16
C ALA A 186 -5.27 8.01 -13.24
N PHE A 187 -4.82 6.82 -12.82
CA PHE A 187 -5.55 6.01 -11.85
C PHE A 187 -5.71 6.74 -10.50
N PHE A 188 -4.65 7.34 -9.97
CA PHE A 188 -4.70 8.09 -8.71
C PHE A 188 -5.57 9.35 -8.80
N ASN A 189 -5.63 10.02 -9.94
CA ASN A 189 -6.50 11.17 -10.12
C ASN A 189 -7.98 10.74 -10.09
N ALA A 190 -8.31 9.59 -10.67
CA ALA A 190 -9.65 9.01 -10.59
C ALA A 190 -9.96 8.38 -9.21
N ASN A 191 -8.94 7.87 -8.53
CA ASN A 191 -9.05 7.17 -7.25
C ASN A 191 -7.97 7.68 -6.28
N PRO A 192 -8.16 8.85 -5.67
CA PRO A 192 -7.13 9.45 -4.81
C PRO A 192 -6.79 8.54 -3.61
N PRO A 193 -5.50 8.24 -3.35
CA PRO A 193 -5.10 7.54 -2.14
C PRO A 193 -5.41 8.40 -0.89
N ASP A 194 -5.80 7.77 0.22
CA ASP A 194 -5.85 8.45 1.54
C ASP A 194 -4.44 8.62 2.09
N LEU A 195 -3.68 9.49 1.44
CA LEU A 195 -2.34 9.88 1.83
C LEU A 195 -2.42 11.20 2.62
N ARG A 196 -1.76 11.25 3.78
CA ARG A 196 -1.73 12.44 4.66
C ARG A 196 -0.34 13.04 4.82
N ILE A 197 0.60 12.56 4.01
CA ILE A 197 1.98 13.02 3.98
C ILE A 197 2.35 13.30 2.54
N GLN A 198 3.28 14.22 2.30
CA GLN A 198 3.86 14.35 0.98
C GLN A 198 4.88 13.24 0.74
N PRO A 199 4.87 12.60 -0.46
CA PRO A 199 5.93 11.68 -0.85
C PRO A 199 7.28 12.39 -0.99
N TYR A 200 8.35 11.71 -0.59
CA TYR A 200 9.71 12.01 -0.99
C TYR A 200 9.97 11.38 -2.36
N VAL A 201 10.45 12.15 -3.34
CA VAL A 201 10.63 11.69 -4.71
C VAL A 201 12.11 11.63 -5.06
N SER A 202 12.53 10.49 -5.62
CA SER A 202 13.85 10.27 -6.20
C SER A 202 13.68 9.95 -7.67
N ILE A 203 14.18 10.82 -8.54
CA ILE A 203 14.06 10.67 -9.99
C ILE A 203 15.46 10.57 -10.57
N ASP A 204 15.75 9.51 -11.33
CA ASP A 204 16.99 9.41 -12.11
C ASP A 204 16.79 9.68 -13.61
N SER A 205 15.53 9.90 -14.02
CA SER A 205 15.11 10.20 -15.39
C SER A 205 14.89 11.70 -15.64
N ALA A 206 14.93 12.10 -16.92
CA ALA A 206 14.67 13.47 -17.35
C ALA A 206 13.15 13.75 -17.43
N ILE A 207 12.45 13.69 -16.29
CA ILE A 207 11.00 13.97 -16.20
C ILE A 207 10.74 15.47 -16.13
N ASN A 208 9.66 15.92 -16.78
CA ASN A 208 9.09 17.24 -16.53
C ASN A 208 8.48 17.29 -15.11
N LEU A 209 9.17 17.97 -14.19
CA LEU A 209 8.76 18.08 -12.78
C LEU A 209 7.40 18.77 -12.61
N ASP A 210 7.08 19.74 -13.47
CA ASP A 210 5.84 20.52 -13.34
C ASP A 210 4.62 19.63 -13.58
N ASP A 211 4.62 18.85 -14.67
CA ASP A 211 3.56 17.88 -14.97
C ASP A 211 3.51 16.77 -13.93
N PHE A 212 4.68 16.29 -13.51
CA PHE A 212 4.82 15.20 -12.55
C PHE A 212 4.16 15.50 -11.20
N LEU A 213 4.38 16.71 -10.67
CA LEU A 213 3.89 17.13 -9.35
C LEU A 213 2.40 17.50 -9.33
N THR A 214 1.72 17.54 -10.48
CA THR A 214 0.27 17.82 -10.54
C THR A 214 -0.62 16.68 -10.06
N GLY A 215 -0.07 15.48 -9.86
CA GLY A 215 -0.81 14.29 -9.45
C GLY A 215 -1.49 14.43 -8.08
N SER A 216 -2.66 13.80 -7.92
CA SER A 216 -3.44 13.80 -6.66
C SER A 216 -2.69 13.23 -5.45
N ILE A 217 -1.63 12.43 -5.69
CA ILE A 217 -0.77 11.92 -4.61
C ILE A 217 0.04 13.05 -3.94
N PHE A 218 0.30 14.16 -4.65
CA PHE A 218 1.07 15.31 -4.18
C PHE A 218 0.18 16.42 -3.62
N SER A 219 -1.11 16.43 -3.98
CA SER A 219 -2.05 17.46 -3.51
C SER A 219 -2.37 17.32 -2.02
N ASN A 220 -2.20 16.12 -1.45
CA ASN A 220 -2.49 15.88 -0.03
C ASN A 220 -1.23 16.06 0.84
N GLY A 221 -0.97 17.31 1.18
CA GLY A 221 0.17 17.73 1.97
C GLY A 221 -0.11 18.94 2.83
N LYS A 222 -1.19 18.93 3.62
CA LYS A 222 -1.23 19.84 4.78
C LYS A 222 -0.25 19.29 5.80
N SER A 223 0.84 20.02 6.08
CA SER A 223 1.72 19.74 7.21
C SER A 223 0.85 19.59 8.45
N ARG A 224 0.59 18.36 8.88
CA ARG A 224 0.12 18.14 10.25
C ARG A 224 1.38 18.10 11.10
N ASP A 225 1.66 19.24 11.72
CA ASP A 225 2.42 19.27 12.97
C ASP A 225 1.75 18.26 13.91
N PHE A 226 2.37 17.09 14.08
CA PHE A 226 1.94 16.12 15.08
C PHE A 226 2.66 16.48 16.39
N LEU A 227 1.89 17.04 17.33
CA LEU A 227 2.13 16.97 18.78
C LEU A 227 2.09 15.51 19.27
#